data_AF-A0A8T2AK09-F1
#
_entry.id   AF-A0A8T2AK09-F1
#
_cell.length_a   1.000
_cell.length_b   1.000
_cell.length_c   1.000
_cell.angle_alpha   90.00
_cell.angle_beta   90.00
_cell.angle_gamma   90.00
#
_symmetry.space_group_name_H-M   'P 1'
#
loop_
_entity.id
_entity.type
_entity.pdbx_description
1 polymer ?
#
loop_
_entity_poly.entity_id
_entity_poly.type
_entity_poly.pdbx_seq_one_letter_code
_entity_poly.pdbx_strand_id
1 'polypeptide(L)'
;MENREDLNSILPYLPLVIRSSSLYWPPRVVEALKAMSEGPSHSRVDSGEVLWQAISDMRRSLSFSTLQPSASHGYAFLFDELIDEKESKRWFDEIIPALARLLLQFPSLLEMHFQNADNIVSGIKTGLRLLDSQQPGIVFLSQELIGALLTCSFFCLFPDDNRGAKHLPVINFDHLFASLYESYSQSQESKIRCIMHYFERFCSCVPIGTVSFERKILPAEYHNSSTAAPDADFWSKSDVSLCAFKVHSFGLIEDQPDNALEVDFANKYLGGGSLSRGCVQEEIRFMINPELIAGMLFLPRMDDNEAIEIVGAERFSCYTGYASSFRFAGEYIDKKAMDPFKRRRTRIVAIDALCAPKMRHFKDICLLREINKALCGFLNCSKSWQHQNIFIDEGDKEIQLARNDRDSGLLRTETTALHGTPLNDVEINREKPANNLIRAFYVEGVHCEDNEDDGVATGNWGCGVFGGDPELKATIQWLAASQTRRPFISYYTFGVEALQNLDQVTKWIISHKWTVGDLWNMMLEYSAQRLYKQTSLGFFSWLLPSLATTNKAVQPP
;
A
#
# COMPACT_ATOMS: atom_id res chain seq x y z
N MET A 1 -25.55 -9.90 -12.11
CA MET A 1 -24.52 -9.11 -11.38
C MET A 1 -25.07 -8.34 -10.19
N GLU A 2 -26.34 -7.93 -10.18
CA GLU A 2 -26.93 -7.05 -9.16
C GLU A 2 -26.87 -7.60 -7.72
N ASN A 3 -26.73 -8.91 -7.54
CA ASN A 3 -26.64 -9.56 -6.21
C ASN A 3 -25.22 -9.64 -5.66
N ARG A 4 -24.20 -9.17 -6.39
CA ARG A 4 -22.80 -9.23 -5.99
C ARG A 4 -22.46 -8.10 -5.00
N GLU A 5 -22.18 -8.45 -3.75
CA GLU A 5 -21.80 -7.49 -2.70
C GLU A 5 -20.53 -6.70 -3.05
N ASP A 6 -19.54 -7.36 -3.65
CA ASP A 6 -18.29 -6.73 -4.06
C ASP A 6 -18.54 -5.62 -5.10
N LEU A 7 -19.25 -5.94 -6.18
CA LEU A 7 -19.68 -4.94 -7.17
C LEU A 7 -20.52 -3.82 -6.54
N ASN A 8 -21.51 -4.16 -5.72
CA ASN A 8 -22.40 -3.18 -5.10
C ASN A 8 -21.64 -2.18 -4.19
N SER A 9 -20.54 -2.61 -3.56
CA SER A 9 -19.71 -1.72 -2.74
C SER A 9 -18.97 -0.65 -3.56
N ILE A 10 -18.53 -0.97 -4.78
CA ILE A 10 -17.71 -0.09 -5.60
C ILE A 10 -18.50 0.65 -6.68
N LEU A 11 -19.67 0.13 -7.08
CA LEU A 11 -20.52 0.69 -8.13
C LEU A 11 -20.82 2.20 -7.95
N PRO A 12 -21.07 2.73 -6.74
CA PRO A 12 -21.27 4.18 -6.54
C PRO A 12 -20.06 5.05 -6.94
N TYR A 13 -18.88 4.45 -7.04
CA TYR A 13 -17.61 5.09 -7.38
C TYR A 13 -17.15 4.78 -8.80
N LEU A 14 -17.99 4.10 -9.59
CA LEU A 14 -17.75 3.78 -11.00
C LEU A 14 -18.66 4.63 -11.89
N PRO A 15 -18.22 4.95 -13.12
CA PRO A 15 -18.97 5.82 -14.02
C PRO A 15 -20.01 5.04 -14.87
N LEU A 16 -20.40 3.85 -14.39
CA LEU A 16 -21.28 2.93 -15.10
C LEU A 16 -22.61 2.80 -14.38
N VAL A 17 -23.65 2.47 -15.15
CA VAL A 17 -24.97 2.11 -14.61
C VAL A 17 -25.21 0.62 -14.80
N ILE A 18 -25.90 0.01 -13.84
CA ILE A 18 -26.37 -1.37 -13.96
C ILE A 18 -27.80 -1.38 -14.49
N ARG A 19 -28.05 -2.18 -15.54
CA ARG A 19 -29.39 -2.40 -16.11
C ARG A 19 -29.52 -3.85 -16.54
N SER A 20 -30.59 -4.51 -16.12
CA SER A 20 -30.84 -5.92 -16.47
C SER A 20 -29.64 -6.81 -16.16
N SER A 21 -28.99 -6.59 -15.01
CA SER A 21 -27.79 -7.31 -14.58
C SER A 21 -26.55 -7.20 -15.48
N SER A 22 -26.49 -6.22 -16.38
CA SER A 22 -25.31 -5.82 -17.16
C SER A 22 -24.87 -4.39 -16.87
N LEU A 23 -23.58 -4.10 -17.05
CA LEU A 23 -22.98 -2.78 -16.86
C LEU A 23 -22.94 -2.01 -18.18
N TYR A 24 -23.28 -0.73 -18.13
CA TYR A 24 -23.33 0.12 -19.31
C TYR A 24 -22.87 1.54 -19.04
N TRP A 25 -22.29 2.14 -20.07
CA TRP A 25 -22.18 3.59 -20.17
C TRP A 25 -23.55 4.20 -20.53
N PRO A 26 -23.87 5.41 -20.04
CA PRO A 26 -25.01 6.16 -20.56
C PRO A 26 -24.90 6.42 -22.07
N PRO A 27 -26.02 6.46 -22.82
CA PRO A 27 -26.00 6.55 -24.29
C PRO A 27 -25.16 7.70 -24.86
N ARG A 28 -25.26 8.91 -24.29
CA ARG A 28 -24.47 10.07 -24.73
C ARG A 28 -22.97 9.90 -24.54
N VAL A 29 -22.55 9.19 -23.49
CA VAL A 29 -21.14 8.86 -23.26
C VAL A 29 -20.67 7.86 -24.31
N VAL A 30 -21.49 6.85 -24.63
CA VAL A 30 -21.19 5.88 -25.71
C VAL A 30 -21.04 6.58 -27.06
N GLU A 31 -21.93 7.52 -27.39
CA GLU A 31 -21.86 8.30 -28.64
C GLU A 31 -20.55 9.10 -28.74
N ALA A 32 -20.19 9.82 -27.68
CA ALA A 32 -18.95 10.59 -27.63
C ALA A 32 -17.70 9.70 -27.73
N LEU A 33 -17.68 8.58 -27.00
CA LEU A 33 -16.57 7.63 -27.04
C LEU A 33 -16.46 6.95 -28.43
N LYS A 34 -17.57 6.60 -29.07
CA LYS A 34 -17.57 6.06 -30.44
C LYS A 34 -17.02 7.07 -31.44
N ALA A 35 -17.50 8.31 -31.39
CA ALA A 35 -16.98 9.38 -32.23
C ALA A 35 -15.47 9.56 -32.05
N MET A 36 -14.99 9.65 -30.80
CA MET A 36 -13.55 9.77 -30.51
C MET A 36 -12.74 8.54 -30.95
N SER A 37 -13.33 7.34 -30.86
CA SER A 37 -12.67 6.11 -31.28
C SER A 37 -12.40 6.02 -32.78
N GLU A 38 -13.11 6.79 -33.60
CA GLU A 38 -12.92 6.89 -35.06
C GLU A 38 -11.89 7.96 -35.45
N GLY A 39 -11.36 8.73 -34.48
CA GLY A 39 -10.34 9.74 -34.71
C GLY A 39 -10.87 11.16 -34.89
N PRO A 40 -9.96 12.16 -34.96
CA PRO A 40 -10.30 13.58 -34.97
C PRO A 40 -11.14 14.00 -36.17
N SER A 41 -11.05 13.32 -37.32
CA SER A 41 -11.90 13.61 -38.49
C SER A 41 -13.39 13.39 -38.22
N HIS A 42 -13.73 12.51 -37.27
CA HIS A 42 -15.10 12.23 -36.87
C HIS A 42 -15.50 13.04 -35.62
N SER A 43 -14.68 12.98 -34.56
CA SER A 43 -14.99 13.60 -33.27
C SER A 43 -14.71 15.10 -33.19
N ARG A 44 -13.83 15.60 -34.07
CA ARG A 44 -13.19 16.93 -33.99
C ARG A 44 -12.32 17.14 -32.74
N VAL A 45 -12.03 16.10 -31.96
CA VAL A 45 -11.15 16.19 -30.79
C VAL A 45 -9.70 16.09 -31.26
N ASP A 46 -9.12 17.24 -31.58
CA ASP A 46 -7.77 17.40 -32.14
C ASP A 46 -6.85 18.33 -31.33
N SER A 47 -7.31 18.80 -30.16
CA SER A 47 -6.55 19.65 -29.24
C SER A 47 -6.91 19.36 -27.77
N GLY A 48 -6.07 19.83 -26.86
CA GLY A 48 -6.29 19.74 -25.41
C GLY A 48 -7.53 20.50 -24.97
N GLU A 49 -7.78 21.68 -25.53
CA GLU A 49 -9.01 22.45 -25.30
C GLU A 49 -10.26 21.66 -25.70
N VAL A 50 -10.28 21.09 -26.92
CA VAL A 50 -11.45 20.36 -27.43
C VAL A 50 -11.64 19.03 -26.70
N LEU A 51 -10.55 18.35 -26.31
CA LEU A 51 -10.61 17.17 -25.45
C LEU A 51 -11.28 17.48 -24.11
N TRP A 52 -10.92 18.60 -23.47
CA TRP A 52 -11.56 19.00 -22.23
C TRP A 52 -13.06 19.32 -22.41
N GLN A 53 -13.44 19.93 -23.53
CA GLN A 53 -14.84 20.15 -23.86
C GLN A 53 -15.60 18.82 -23.98
N ALA A 54 -15.04 17.83 -24.68
CA ALA A 54 -15.63 16.50 -24.78
C ALA A 54 -15.76 15.80 -23.41
N ILE A 55 -14.73 15.88 -22.56
CA ILE A 55 -14.76 15.39 -21.17
C ILE A 55 -15.88 16.05 -20.38
N SER A 56 -15.98 17.37 -20.45
CA SER A 56 -17.01 18.16 -19.76
C SER A 56 -18.43 17.77 -20.20
N ASP A 57 -18.63 17.51 -21.49
CA ASP A 57 -19.92 17.09 -22.06
C ASP A 57 -20.33 15.69 -21.59
N MET A 58 -19.37 14.76 -21.53
CA MET A 58 -19.60 13.42 -20.98
C MET A 58 -19.95 13.47 -19.49
N ARG A 59 -19.21 14.26 -18.69
CA ARG A 59 -19.50 14.44 -17.25
C ARG A 59 -20.87 15.05 -16.99
N ARG A 60 -21.28 16.05 -17.78
CA ARG A 60 -22.64 16.61 -17.71
C ARG A 60 -23.70 15.55 -18.02
N SER A 61 -23.43 14.65 -18.96
CA SER A 61 -24.33 13.53 -19.28
C SER A 61 -24.42 12.47 -18.17
N LEU A 62 -23.40 12.39 -17.32
CA LEU A 62 -23.34 11.54 -16.12
C LEU A 62 -23.93 12.22 -14.87
N SER A 63 -24.35 13.49 -14.98
CA SER A 63 -24.78 14.32 -13.85
C SER A 63 -23.71 14.49 -12.76
N PHE A 64 -22.43 14.44 -13.13
CA PHE A 64 -21.32 14.63 -12.18
C PHE A 64 -21.01 16.11 -11.96
N SER A 65 -20.53 16.41 -10.75
CA SER A 65 -20.09 17.74 -10.33
C SER A 65 -18.92 18.28 -11.15
N THR A 66 -18.76 19.61 -11.14
CA THR A 66 -17.67 20.30 -11.84
C THR A 66 -16.32 19.97 -11.21
N LEU A 67 -15.31 19.75 -12.05
CA LEU A 67 -13.92 19.47 -11.65
C LEU A 67 -13.15 20.75 -11.29
N GLN A 68 -11.85 20.62 -11.02
CA GLN A 68 -10.96 21.76 -10.83
C GLN A 68 -11.06 22.79 -11.98
N PRO A 69 -11.33 24.08 -11.69
CA PRO A 69 -11.58 25.09 -12.72
C PRO A 69 -10.40 25.28 -13.70
N SER A 70 -9.17 25.16 -13.21
CA SER A 70 -7.96 25.34 -14.02
C SER A 70 -7.59 24.11 -14.83
N ALA A 71 -8.29 22.98 -14.67
CA ALA A 71 -7.94 21.75 -15.38
C ALA A 71 -8.07 21.91 -16.90
N SER A 72 -9.09 22.62 -17.40
CA SER A 72 -9.25 22.91 -18.83
C SER A 72 -7.99 23.57 -19.42
N HIS A 73 -7.47 24.58 -18.71
CA HIS A 73 -6.25 25.29 -19.09
C HIS A 73 -5.03 24.38 -19.00
N GLY A 74 -4.99 23.46 -18.04
CA GLY A 74 -3.92 22.46 -17.92
C GLY A 74 -3.84 21.49 -19.11
N TYR A 75 -4.98 20.97 -19.58
CA TYR A 75 -5.02 20.09 -20.76
C TYR A 75 -4.62 20.87 -22.01
N ALA A 76 -5.20 22.05 -22.24
CA ALA A 76 -4.86 22.91 -23.37
C ALA A 76 -3.36 23.26 -23.34
N PHE A 77 -2.85 23.74 -22.20
CA PHE A 77 -1.45 24.12 -22.06
C PHE A 77 -0.49 22.96 -22.35
N LEU A 78 -0.79 21.74 -21.88
CA LEU A 78 0.06 20.58 -22.17
C LEU A 78 0.09 20.25 -23.67
N PHE A 79 -1.08 20.03 -24.27
CA PHE A 79 -1.20 19.47 -25.61
C PHE A 79 -1.04 20.51 -26.73
N ASP A 80 -1.43 21.75 -26.47
CA ASP A 80 -1.54 22.79 -27.49
C ASP A 80 -0.33 23.73 -27.47
N GLU A 81 0.40 23.81 -26.34
CA GLU A 81 1.54 24.72 -26.17
C GLU A 81 2.84 24.04 -25.73
N LEU A 82 2.80 23.06 -24.82
CA LEU A 82 4.00 22.58 -24.13
C LEU A 82 4.73 21.43 -24.84
N ILE A 83 4.01 20.42 -25.34
CA ILE A 83 4.61 19.29 -26.07
C ILE A 83 4.77 19.60 -27.56
N ASP A 84 5.64 18.86 -28.24
CA ASP A 84 5.90 19.06 -29.67
C ASP A 84 4.63 18.80 -30.52
N GLU A 85 4.41 19.60 -31.56
CA GLU A 85 3.22 19.50 -32.42
C GLU A 85 3.04 18.09 -33.01
N LYS A 86 4.14 17.41 -33.37
CA LYS A 86 4.08 16.04 -33.88
C LYS A 86 3.70 15.03 -32.80
N GLU A 87 4.20 15.23 -31.57
CA GLU A 87 3.84 14.41 -30.41
C GLU A 87 2.35 14.58 -30.08
N SER A 88 1.88 15.83 -29.99
CA SER A 88 0.47 16.16 -29.77
C SER A 88 -0.44 15.58 -30.86
N LYS A 89 -0.07 15.76 -32.13
CA LYS A 89 -0.81 15.18 -33.26
C LYS A 89 -0.91 13.66 -33.16
N ARG A 90 0.19 12.96 -32.82
CA ARG A 90 0.16 11.51 -32.60
C ARG A 90 -0.81 11.13 -31.47
N TRP A 91 -0.85 11.92 -30.40
CA TRP A 91 -1.78 11.70 -29.30
C TRP A 91 -3.24 11.75 -29.77
N PHE A 92 -3.63 12.76 -30.53
CA PHE A 92 -5.00 12.88 -31.02
C PHE A 92 -5.34 11.91 -32.18
N ASP A 93 -4.39 11.60 -33.05
CA ASP A 93 -4.61 10.71 -34.19
C ASP A 93 -4.65 9.23 -33.76
N GLU A 94 -3.89 8.83 -32.74
CA GLU A 94 -3.67 7.42 -32.39
C GLU A 94 -4.06 7.06 -30.95
N ILE A 95 -3.55 7.81 -29.97
CA ILE A 95 -3.65 7.45 -28.54
C ILE A 95 -5.06 7.71 -27.99
N ILE A 96 -5.60 8.92 -28.14
CA ILE A 96 -6.95 9.28 -27.67
C ILE A 96 -8.02 8.35 -28.27
N PRO A 97 -8.00 8.03 -29.58
CA PRO A 97 -8.91 7.05 -30.16
C PRO A 97 -8.76 5.64 -29.55
N ALA A 98 -7.53 5.20 -29.28
CA ALA A 98 -7.28 3.90 -28.65
C ALA A 98 -7.82 3.85 -27.21
N LEU A 99 -7.60 4.92 -26.44
CA LEU A 99 -8.16 5.06 -25.09
C LEU A 99 -9.69 5.10 -25.11
N ALA A 100 -10.31 5.78 -26.09
CA ALA A 100 -11.76 5.76 -26.25
C ALA A 100 -12.31 4.36 -26.57
N ARG A 101 -11.61 3.57 -27.41
CA ARG A 101 -11.96 2.15 -27.65
C ARG A 101 -11.88 1.30 -26.38
N LEU A 102 -10.83 1.52 -25.57
CA LEU A 102 -10.68 0.84 -24.29
C LEU A 102 -11.84 1.18 -23.34
N LEU A 103 -12.25 2.45 -23.26
CA LEU A 103 -13.42 2.85 -22.47
C LEU A 103 -14.71 2.21 -22.97
N LEU A 104 -14.90 2.05 -24.29
CA LEU A 104 -16.05 1.31 -24.82
C LEU A 104 -16.07 -0.16 -24.39
N GLN A 105 -14.90 -0.76 -24.16
CA GLN A 105 -14.76 -2.13 -23.66
C GLN A 105 -14.82 -2.23 -22.12
N PHE A 106 -14.69 -1.11 -21.41
CA PHE A 106 -14.61 -1.08 -19.94
C PHE A 106 -15.76 -1.82 -19.24
N PRO A 107 -17.05 -1.68 -19.62
CA PRO A 107 -18.12 -2.43 -18.99
C PRO A 107 -17.89 -3.94 -19.10
N SER A 108 -17.59 -4.45 -20.31
CA SER A 108 -17.33 -5.88 -20.52
C SER A 108 -16.08 -6.37 -19.78
N LEU A 109 -15.01 -5.56 -19.71
CA LEU A 109 -13.80 -5.90 -18.95
C LEU A 109 -14.13 -6.07 -17.46
N LEU A 110 -14.97 -5.18 -16.92
CA LEU A 110 -15.38 -5.24 -15.53
C LEU A 110 -16.33 -6.41 -15.25
N GLU A 111 -17.25 -6.74 -16.18
CA GLU A 111 -18.08 -7.94 -16.09
C GLU A 111 -17.24 -9.21 -16.05
N MET A 112 -16.27 -9.32 -16.98
CA MET A 112 -15.33 -10.45 -17.04
C MET A 112 -14.49 -10.56 -15.76
N HIS A 113 -14.08 -9.43 -15.19
CA HIS A 113 -13.39 -9.41 -13.90
C HIS A 113 -14.23 -10.07 -12.81
N PHE A 114 -15.46 -9.61 -12.60
CA PHE A 114 -16.33 -10.18 -11.57
C PHE A 114 -16.71 -11.64 -11.83
N GLN A 115 -16.82 -12.08 -13.08
CA GLN A 115 -17.05 -13.49 -13.40
C GLN A 115 -15.88 -14.40 -13.01
N ASN A 116 -14.64 -13.89 -13.04
CA ASN A 116 -13.43 -14.66 -12.77
C ASN A 116 -12.88 -14.49 -11.35
N ALA A 117 -13.27 -13.43 -10.65
CA ALA A 117 -12.72 -13.04 -9.35
C ALA A 117 -12.80 -14.14 -8.27
N ASP A 118 -13.85 -14.96 -8.27
CA ASP A 118 -14.02 -15.99 -7.24
C ASP A 118 -13.13 -17.22 -7.47
N ASN A 119 -12.47 -17.31 -8.64
CA ASN A 119 -11.68 -18.45 -9.07
C ASN A 119 -10.15 -18.23 -8.97
N ILE A 120 -9.70 -17.02 -8.62
CA ILE A 120 -8.26 -16.69 -8.58
C ILE A 120 -7.58 -17.37 -7.38
N VAL A 121 -8.18 -17.23 -6.20
CA VAL A 121 -7.72 -17.89 -4.97
C VAL A 121 -8.92 -18.53 -4.28
N SER A 122 -8.87 -19.86 -4.13
CA SER A 122 -9.99 -20.62 -3.56
C SER A 122 -10.36 -20.13 -2.16
N GLY A 123 -11.64 -19.83 -1.96
CA GLY A 123 -12.19 -19.38 -0.68
C GLY A 123 -11.95 -17.89 -0.36
N ILE A 124 -11.27 -17.13 -1.22
CA ILE A 124 -10.97 -15.72 -0.98
C ILE A 124 -11.68 -14.84 -2.02
N LYS A 125 -12.47 -13.87 -1.56
CA LYS A 125 -13.04 -12.84 -2.44
C LYS A 125 -11.91 -11.95 -2.97
N THR A 126 -11.66 -11.98 -4.28
CA THR A 126 -10.63 -11.14 -4.94
C THR A 126 -11.19 -10.07 -5.88
N GLY A 127 -12.52 -9.99 -5.98
CA GLY A 127 -13.23 -9.04 -6.84
C GLY A 127 -13.02 -7.59 -6.42
N LEU A 128 -13.15 -6.68 -7.39
CA LEU A 128 -12.98 -5.24 -7.17
C LEU A 128 -14.09 -4.77 -6.23
N ARG A 129 -13.70 -4.21 -5.09
CA ARG A 129 -14.60 -3.76 -4.04
C ARG A 129 -13.90 -2.70 -3.20
N LEU A 130 -14.68 -1.95 -2.43
CA LEU A 130 -14.08 -1.17 -1.37
C LEU A 130 -13.45 -2.10 -0.34
N LEU A 131 -12.16 -1.89 -0.06
CA LEU A 131 -11.50 -2.51 1.07
C LEU A 131 -11.54 -1.51 2.22
N ASP A 132 -12.69 -1.41 2.91
CA ASP A 132 -12.96 -0.43 3.98
C ASP A 132 -11.96 -0.54 5.17
N SER A 133 -11.87 0.51 6.00
CA SER A 133 -10.97 0.47 7.19
C SER A 133 -11.40 -0.65 8.13
N GLN A 134 -10.44 -1.31 8.75
CA GLN A 134 -10.62 -2.48 9.62
C GLN A 134 -11.19 -3.71 8.89
N GLN A 135 -11.17 -3.74 7.55
CA GLN A 135 -11.55 -4.88 6.73
C GLN A 135 -10.33 -5.41 5.95
N PRO A 136 -9.67 -6.50 6.42
CA PRO A 136 -8.57 -7.08 5.66
C PRO A 136 -9.11 -7.68 4.37
N GLY A 137 -8.33 -7.62 3.30
CA GLY A 137 -8.82 -8.06 2.01
C GLY A 137 -7.78 -7.92 0.92
N ILE A 138 -7.99 -8.65 -0.17
CA ILE A 138 -7.18 -8.57 -1.37
C ILE A 138 -8.07 -8.39 -2.59
N VAL A 139 -7.60 -7.58 -3.54
CA VAL A 139 -8.20 -7.38 -4.86
C VAL A 139 -7.16 -7.71 -5.91
N PHE A 140 -7.51 -8.50 -6.91
CA PHE A 140 -6.67 -8.77 -8.08
C PHE A 140 -7.26 -8.06 -9.29
N LEU A 141 -6.45 -7.35 -10.07
CA LEU A 141 -6.87 -6.66 -11.28
C LEU A 141 -5.93 -7.03 -12.42
N SER A 142 -6.47 -7.37 -13.59
CA SER A 142 -5.63 -7.46 -14.80
C SER A 142 -5.05 -6.09 -15.12
N GLN A 143 -3.84 -6.05 -15.69
CA GLN A 143 -3.25 -4.80 -16.13
C GLN A 143 -4.10 -4.11 -17.21
N GLU A 144 -4.81 -4.88 -18.05
CA GLU A 144 -5.80 -4.35 -19.01
C GLU A 144 -6.94 -3.59 -18.32
N LEU A 145 -7.52 -4.16 -17.25
CA LEU A 145 -8.56 -3.48 -16.48
C LEU A 145 -8.01 -2.23 -15.79
N ILE A 146 -6.78 -2.30 -15.25
CA ILE A 146 -6.10 -1.12 -14.68
C ILE A 146 -5.92 -0.03 -15.74
N GLY A 147 -5.53 -0.37 -16.97
CA GLY A 147 -5.48 0.57 -18.09
C GLY A 147 -6.82 1.26 -18.35
N ALA A 148 -7.92 0.51 -18.33
CA ALA A 148 -9.26 1.09 -18.48
C ALA A 148 -9.62 2.01 -17.31
N LEU A 149 -9.30 1.63 -16.07
CA LEU A 149 -9.51 2.46 -14.88
C LEU A 149 -8.69 3.77 -14.92
N LEU A 150 -7.41 3.70 -15.29
CA LEU A 150 -6.58 4.90 -15.43
C LEU A 150 -7.04 5.77 -16.61
N THR A 151 -7.58 5.17 -17.66
CA THR A 151 -8.20 5.92 -18.75
C THR A 151 -9.43 6.68 -18.25
N CYS A 152 -10.27 6.07 -17.41
CA CYS A 152 -11.35 6.80 -16.72
C CYS A 152 -10.80 7.97 -15.89
N SER A 153 -9.67 7.80 -15.18
CA SER A 153 -9.02 8.89 -14.45
C SER A 153 -8.53 10.02 -15.36
N PHE A 154 -7.91 9.70 -16.50
CA PHE A 154 -7.41 10.68 -17.48
C PHE A 154 -8.54 11.44 -18.18
N PHE A 155 -9.65 10.78 -18.49
CA PHE A 155 -10.87 11.43 -18.99
C PHE A 155 -11.69 12.06 -17.87
N CYS A 156 -11.20 12.02 -16.63
CA CYS A 156 -11.85 12.48 -15.43
C CYS A 156 -13.31 12.02 -15.33
N LEU A 157 -13.59 10.75 -15.60
CA LEU A 157 -14.94 10.21 -15.66
C LEU A 157 -15.42 9.64 -14.34
N PHE A 158 -14.59 9.49 -13.31
CA PHE A 158 -15.09 8.96 -12.03
C PHE A 158 -16.01 9.97 -11.32
N PRO A 159 -17.07 9.47 -10.63
CA PRO A 159 -17.83 10.29 -9.69
C PRO A 159 -16.91 10.81 -8.58
N ASP A 160 -17.00 12.10 -8.27
CA ASP A 160 -16.24 12.70 -7.16
C ASP A 160 -17.09 12.83 -5.88
N ASP A 161 -18.41 12.82 -6.04
CA ASP A 161 -19.35 12.93 -4.94
C ASP A 161 -19.19 11.76 -3.95
N ASN A 162 -19.26 12.05 -2.66
CA ASN A 162 -19.17 11.08 -1.55
C ASN A 162 -17.84 10.32 -1.40
N ARG A 163 -16.82 10.55 -2.23
CA ARG A 163 -15.47 9.95 -2.04
C ARG A 163 -14.87 10.35 -0.69
N GLY A 164 -14.98 11.64 -0.34
CA GLY A 164 -14.50 12.16 0.94
C GLY A 164 -15.18 11.52 2.17
N ALA A 165 -16.47 11.19 2.07
CA ALA A 165 -17.22 10.52 3.12
C ALA A 165 -16.73 9.08 3.38
N LYS A 166 -16.19 8.42 2.34
CA LYS A 166 -15.51 7.13 2.46
C LYS A 166 -14.00 7.24 2.66
N HIS A 167 -13.48 8.45 2.89
CA HIS A 167 -12.04 8.69 3.02
C HIS A 167 -11.21 8.12 1.87
N LEU A 168 -11.76 8.13 0.65
CA LEU A 168 -11.05 7.69 -0.55
C LEU A 168 -10.13 8.82 -1.07
N PRO A 169 -8.96 8.49 -1.62
CA PRO A 169 -8.13 9.46 -2.34
C PRO A 169 -8.85 10.05 -3.57
N VAL A 170 -8.33 11.18 -4.04
CA VAL A 170 -8.66 11.74 -5.36
C VAL A 170 -8.23 10.77 -6.45
N ILE A 171 -9.02 10.62 -7.52
CA ILE A 171 -8.75 9.63 -8.57
C ILE A 171 -8.75 10.21 -9.99
N ASN A 172 -9.47 11.31 -10.23
CA ASN A 172 -9.45 12.02 -11.51
C ASN A 172 -8.16 12.84 -11.64
N PHE A 173 -7.68 13.05 -12.87
CA PHE A 173 -6.41 13.76 -13.12
C PHE A 173 -6.57 15.29 -13.21
N ASP A 174 -7.76 15.82 -12.96
CA ASP A 174 -8.06 17.25 -13.06
C ASP A 174 -7.12 18.12 -12.20
N HIS A 175 -6.82 17.71 -10.96
CA HIS A 175 -5.85 18.38 -10.11
C HIS A 175 -4.40 18.32 -10.64
N LEU A 176 -4.03 17.23 -11.31
CA LEU A 176 -2.70 17.03 -11.89
C LEU A 176 -2.47 18.04 -13.03
N PHE A 177 -3.46 18.19 -13.92
CA PHE A 177 -3.44 19.13 -15.02
C PHE A 177 -3.64 20.59 -14.57
N ALA A 178 -4.57 20.85 -13.64
CA ALA A 178 -4.74 22.18 -13.05
C ALA A 178 -3.43 22.72 -12.45
N SER A 179 -2.69 21.85 -11.74
CA SER A 179 -1.41 22.21 -11.14
C SER A 179 -0.32 22.55 -12.17
N LEU A 180 -0.36 21.95 -13.37
CA LEU A 180 0.58 22.26 -14.45
C LEU A 180 0.44 23.72 -14.90
N TYR A 181 -0.80 24.20 -15.02
CA TYR A 181 -1.10 25.56 -15.47
C TYR A 181 -0.95 26.61 -14.36
N GLU A 182 -1.50 26.35 -13.17
CA GLU A 182 -1.49 27.31 -12.06
C GLU A 182 -0.10 27.64 -11.53
N SER A 183 0.82 26.68 -11.59
CA SER A 183 2.18 26.82 -11.08
C SER A 183 3.10 25.87 -11.82
N TYR A 184 3.40 26.20 -13.08
CA TYR A 184 4.25 25.39 -13.93
C TYR A 184 5.58 25.05 -13.24
N SER A 185 5.91 23.77 -13.28
CA SER A 185 7.22 23.26 -12.91
C SER A 185 7.57 22.06 -13.78
N GLN A 186 8.86 21.92 -14.10
CA GLN A 186 9.34 20.79 -14.89
C GLN A 186 9.12 19.44 -14.19
N SER A 187 9.05 19.41 -12.86
CA SER A 187 8.65 18.21 -12.11
C SER A 187 7.19 17.85 -12.37
N GLN A 188 6.28 18.83 -12.39
CA GLN A 188 4.87 18.58 -12.69
C GLN A 188 4.65 18.11 -14.12
N GLU A 189 5.32 18.74 -15.09
CA GLU A 189 5.35 18.26 -16.47
C GLU A 189 5.86 16.82 -16.55
N SER A 190 6.96 16.52 -15.87
CA SER A 190 7.58 15.19 -15.86
C SER A 190 6.68 14.11 -15.27
N LYS A 191 5.86 14.45 -14.25
CA LYS A 191 4.84 13.55 -13.72
C LYS A 191 3.84 13.18 -14.82
N ILE A 192 3.31 14.19 -15.53
CA ILE A 192 2.36 13.97 -16.62
C ILE A 192 3.02 13.19 -17.77
N ARG A 193 4.28 13.46 -18.12
CA ARG A 193 5.04 12.68 -19.12
C ARG A 193 5.18 11.21 -18.76
N CYS A 194 5.32 10.86 -17.47
CA CYS A 194 5.33 9.45 -17.06
C CYS A 194 3.98 8.76 -17.31
N ILE A 195 2.87 9.45 -17.02
CA ILE A 195 1.51 8.95 -17.28
C ILE A 195 1.23 8.84 -18.78
N MET A 196 1.65 9.84 -19.56
CA MET A 196 1.58 9.82 -21.01
C MET A 196 2.34 8.60 -21.57
N HIS A 197 3.59 8.41 -21.14
CA HIS A 197 4.42 7.28 -21.55
C HIS A 197 3.77 5.92 -21.21
N TYR A 198 3.10 5.81 -20.05
CA TYR A 198 2.33 4.61 -19.72
C TYR A 198 1.21 4.33 -20.73
N PHE A 199 0.39 5.34 -21.09
CA PHE A 199 -0.68 5.14 -22.07
C PHE A 199 -0.14 4.83 -23.47
N GLU A 200 0.96 5.45 -23.89
CA GLU A 200 1.61 5.14 -25.16
C GLU A 200 2.07 3.68 -25.22
N ARG A 201 2.73 3.20 -24.16
CA ARG A 201 3.14 1.80 -24.01
C ARG A 201 1.94 0.86 -23.98
N PHE A 202 0.91 1.21 -23.21
CA PHE A 202 -0.32 0.42 -23.09
C PHE A 202 -1.03 0.25 -24.44
N CYS A 203 -1.22 1.34 -25.18
CA CYS A 203 -1.87 1.32 -26.49
C CYS A 203 -1.04 0.61 -27.55
N SER A 204 0.29 0.64 -27.44
CA SER A 204 1.19 -0.08 -28.35
C SER A 204 1.19 -1.59 -28.08
N CYS A 205 1.15 -2.00 -26.82
CA CYS A 205 1.10 -3.40 -26.40
C CYS A 205 0.41 -3.51 -25.04
N VAL A 206 -0.85 -3.98 -25.05
CA VAL A 206 -1.63 -4.16 -23.82
C VAL A 206 -0.94 -5.17 -22.90
N PRO A 207 -0.61 -4.81 -21.65
CA PRO A 207 0.03 -5.74 -20.72
C PRO A 207 -0.95 -6.85 -20.28
N ILE A 208 -0.45 -8.09 -20.19
CA ILE A 208 -1.25 -9.30 -19.92
C ILE A 208 -1.12 -9.85 -18.48
N GLY A 209 -0.40 -9.14 -17.61
CA GLY A 209 -0.19 -9.52 -16.22
C GLY A 209 -1.35 -9.13 -15.32
N THR A 210 -1.13 -9.33 -14.02
CA THR A 210 -2.07 -9.00 -12.94
C THR A 210 -1.36 -8.19 -11.88
N VAL A 211 -2.10 -7.32 -11.19
CA VAL A 211 -1.64 -6.61 -9.99
C VAL A 211 -2.63 -6.91 -8.87
N SER A 212 -2.11 -7.25 -7.69
CA SER A 212 -2.93 -7.44 -6.49
C SER A 212 -2.70 -6.33 -5.48
N PHE A 213 -3.77 -5.91 -4.82
CA PHE A 213 -3.78 -4.89 -3.77
C PHE A 213 -4.35 -5.51 -2.50
N GLU A 214 -3.54 -5.60 -1.45
CA GLU A 214 -3.90 -6.18 -0.16
C GLU A 214 -3.95 -5.09 0.90
N ARG A 215 -5.07 -5.00 1.62
CA ARG A 215 -5.16 -4.26 2.89
C ARG A 215 -4.79 -5.22 4.01
N LYS A 216 -3.65 -4.94 4.65
CA LYS A 216 -3.16 -5.63 5.83
C LYS A 216 -3.64 -4.95 7.09
N ILE A 217 -3.97 -5.74 8.09
CA ILE A 217 -4.44 -5.23 9.38
C ILE A 217 -3.75 -6.00 10.49
N LEU A 218 -3.08 -5.26 11.36
CA LEU A 218 -2.58 -5.78 12.62
C LEU A 218 -3.77 -5.77 13.59
N PRO A 219 -4.20 -6.94 14.11
CA PRO A 219 -5.37 -7.01 14.99
C PRO A 219 -5.23 -6.03 16.16
N ALA A 220 -6.17 -5.11 16.32
CA ALA A 220 -6.30 -4.32 17.54
C ALA A 220 -7.14 -5.12 18.54
N GLU A 221 -6.94 -4.89 19.84
CA GLU A 221 -7.73 -5.52 20.91
C GLU A 221 -9.23 -5.52 20.59
N TYR A 222 -9.79 -6.71 20.34
CA TYR A 222 -11.23 -6.91 20.32
C TYR A 222 -11.59 -7.87 21.45
N HIS A 223 -12.55 -7.45 22.27
CA HIS A 223 -13.02 -8.11 23.48
C HIS A 223 -13.07 -9.64 23.32
N ASN A 224 -12.37 -10.33 24.24
CA ASN A 224 -12.41 -11.77 24.51
C ASN A 224 -11.67 -12.74 23.55
N SER A 225 -10.67 -12.29 22.78
CA SER A 225 -9.67 -13.22 22.20
C SER A 225 -8.25 -12.67 22.27
N SER A 226 -7.27 -13.56 22.48
CA SER A 226 -5.90 -13.26 22.95
C SER A 226 -4.94 -12.61 21.94
N THR A 227 -5.41 -11.82 20.96
CA THR A 227 -4.54 -11.19 19.96
C THR A 227 -4.80 -9.68 19.87
N ALA A 228 -4.19 -8.95 20.81
CA ALA A 228 -4.03 -7.50 20.80
C ALA A 228 -2.93 -7.05 19.84
N ALA A 229 -2.96 -5.79 19.42
CA ALA A 229 -1.81 -5.18 18.76
C ALA A 229 -0.63 -5.21 19.74
N PRO A 230 0.61 -5.46 19.29
CA PRO A 230 1.77 -5.54 20.17
C PRO A 230 1.92 -4.28 21.03
N ASP A 231 1.98 -4.45 22.35
CA ASP A 231 2.18 -3.38 23.30
C ASP A 231 3.66 -3.17 23.62
N ALA A 232 3.97 -2.22 24.50
CA ALA A 232 5.36 -1.95 24.89
C ALA A 232 6.03 -3.17 25.56
N ASP A 233 5.27 -3.97 26.29
CA ASP A 233 5.74 -5.17 26.98
C ASP A 233 6.13 -6.28 25.99
N PHE A 234 5.36 -6.46 24.92
CA PHE A 234 5.70 -7.37 23.83
C PHE A 234 7.07 -7.05 23.25
N TRP A 235 7.32 -5.78 22.92
CA TRP A 235 8.58 -5.37 22.31
C TRP A 235 9.74 -5.47 23.29
N SER A 236 9.54 -5.03 24.53
CA SER A 236 10.55 -5.04 25.60
C SER A 236 11.04 -6.45 25.96
N LYS A 237 10.16 -7.45 25.88
CA LYS A 237 10.44 -8.86 26.25
C LYS A 237 10.81 -9.75 25.06
N SER A 238 10.94 -9.19 23.85
CA SER A 238 11.24 -9.98 22.65
C SER A 238 12.67 -10.52 22.68
N ASP A 239 12.81 -11.84 22.56
CA ASP A 239 14.09 -12.57 22.48
C ASP A 239 14.55 -12.79 21.03
N VAL A 240 13.85 -12.20 20.05
CA VAL A 240 14.14 -12.35 18.63
C VAL A 240 15.49 -11.72 18.30
N SER A 241 16.39 -12.46 17.65
CA SER A 241 17.64 -11.94 17.14
C SER A 241 17.40 -10.93 16.01
N LEU A 242 18.21 -9.86 16.00
CA LEU A 242 18.17 -8.86 14.94
C LEU A 242 18.64 -9.46 13.59
N CYS A 243 17.91 -9.16 12.52
CA CYS A 243 18.27 -9.61 11.17
C CYS A 243 19.45 -8.82 10.59
N ALA A 244 19.99 -9.26 9.45
CA ALA A 244 21.12 -8.57 8.81
C ALA A 244 20.72 -7.15 8.37
N PHE A 245 21.57 -6.15 8.65
CA PHE A 245 21.34 -4.75 8.25
C PHE A 245 22.37 -4.33 7.21
N LYS A 246 21.93 -4.10 5.96
CA LYS A 246 22.77 -3.65 4.84
C LYS A 246 22.59 -2.14 4.67
N VAL A 247 23.66 -1.36 4.85
CA VAL A 247 23.63 0.11 4.71
C VAL A 247 24.10 0.51 3.31
N HIS A 248 23.30 1.32 2.62
CA HIS A 248 23.61 1.86 1.30
C HIS A 248 23.63 3.39 1.37
N SER A 249 24.73 4.02 0.96
CA SER A 249 24.84 5.49 0.88
C SER A 249 24.26 6.07 -0.41
N PHE A 250 24.15 5.25 -1.45
CA PHE A 250 23.61 5.57 -2.77
C PHE A 250 22.74 4.42 -3.28
N GLY A 251 22.03 4.66 -4.38
CA GLY A 251 21.06 3.72 -4.94
C GLY A 251 19.62 4.08 -4.57
N LEU A 252 18.68 3.34 -5.15
CA LEU A 252 17.24 3.56 -5.02
C LEU A 252 16.56 2.28 -4.54
N ILE A 253 15.43 2.41 -3.86
CA ILE A 253 14.65 1.28 -3.34
C ILE A 253 14.12 0.44 -4.51
N GLU A 254 13.64 1.08 -5.57
CA GLU A 254 13.10 0.47 -6.78
C GLU A 254 14.15 -0.21 -7.67
N ASP A 255 15.45 0.06 -7.44
CA ASP A 255 16.58 -0.53 -8.16
C ASP A 255 17.29 -1.63 -7.35
N GLN A 256 16.70 -2.01 -6.21
CA GLN A 256 17.29 -3.00 -5.32
C GLN A 256 17.47 -4.37 -6.05
N PRO A 257 18.63 -5.03 -5.91
CA PRO A 257 18.95 -6.23 -6.68
C PRO A 257 18.50 -7.54 -6.02
N ASP A 258 18.12 -7.49 -4.75
CA ASP A 258 17.77 -8.66 -3.95
C ASP A 258 16.26 -8.99 -4.12
N ASN A 259 15.81 -10.13 -3.56
CA ASN A 259 14.38 -10.34 -3.41
C ASN A 259 13.92 -9.63 -2.13
N ALA A 260 13.19 -8.53 -2.26
CA ALA A 260 12.82 -7.70 -1.11
C ALA A 260 11.48 -6.99 -1.30
N LEU A 261 10.82 -6.73 -0.17
CA LEU A 261 9.68 -5.83 -0.07
C LEU A 261 10.17 -4.38 -0.18
N GLU A 262 9.68 -3.66 -1.18
CA GLU A 262 10.06 -2.28 -1.47
C GLU A 262 9.13 -1.32 -0.72
N VAL A 263 9.68 -0.53 0.21
CA VAL A 263 8.86 0.35 1.05
C VAL A 263 8.50 1.63 0.32
N ASP A 264 7.19 1.91 0.24
CA ASP A 264 6.60 3.18 -0.12
C ASP A 264 6.38 4.02 1.14
N PHE A 265 6.96 5.23 1.17
CA PHE A 265 6.88 6.17 2.28
C PHE A 265 5.57 6.94 2.23
N ALA A 266 4.50 6.19 2.38
CA ALA A 266 3.17 6.61 2.01
C ALA A 266 2.59 7.73 2.88
N ASN A 267 1.62 8.44 2.32
CA ASN A 267 0.60 9.12 3.08
C ASN A 267 -0.43 8.11 3.58
N LYS A 268 -1.14 8.44 4.66
CA LYS A 268 -2.27 7.62 5.14
C LYS A 268 -3.38 7.47 4.09
N TYR A 269 -3.49 8.40 3.14
CA TYR A 269 -4.23 8.23 1.90
C TYR A 269 -3.25 7.76 0.82
N LEU A 270 -3.39 6.52 0.37
CA LEU A 270 -2.50 5.92 -0.63
C LEU A 270 -2.30 6.86 -1.84
N GLY A 271 -1.05 7.02 -2.26
CA GLY A 271 -0.64 7.85 -3.38
C GLY A 271 -0.45 9.32 -3.03
N GLY A 272 -0.83 9.78 -1.82
CA GLY A 272 -0.53 11.13 -1.33
C GLY A 272 -0.86 12.23 -2.34
N GLY A 273 0.15 13.00 -2.74
CA GLY A 273 0.04 14.09 -3.71
C GLY A 273 0.22 13.67 -5.18
N SER A 274 0.15 12.38 -5.52
CA SER A 274 0.51 11.85 -6.85
C SER A 274 -0.29 12.49 -7.98
N LEU A 275 -1.58 12.72 -7.77
CA LEU A 275 -2.47 13.38 -8.74
C LEU A 275 -2.64 14.89 -8.48
N SER A 276 -1.70 15.50 -7.75
CA SER A 276 -1.64 16.94 -7.52
C SER A 276 -0.18 17.43 -7.59
N ARG A 277 0.30 18.18 -6.59
CA ARG A 277 1.63 18.84 -6.57
C ARG A 277 2.72 18.03 -5.86
N GLY A 278 2.39 16.91 -5.21
CA GLY A 278 3.38 16.06 -4.53
C GLY A 278 4.38 15.47 -5.53
N CYS A 279 5.65 15.40 -5.18
CA CYS A 279 6.71 14.87 -6.05
C CYS A 279 7.90 14.34 -5.24
N VAL A 280 7.62 13.70 -4.09
CA VAL A 280 8.66 13.05 -3.29
C VAL A 280 8.61 11.54 -3.54
N GLN A 281 9.06 10.72 -2.59
CA GLN A 281 9.29 9.29 -2.84
C GLN A 281 8.01 8.54 -3.26
N GLU A 282 6.90 8.70 -2.54
CA GLU A 282 5.61 8.06 -2.89
C GLU A 282 5.13 8.51 -4.28
N GLU A 283 5.09 9.82 -4.53
CA GLU A 283 4.55 10.30 -5.80
C GLU A 283 5.42 9.94 -7.00
N ILE A 284 6.75 9.97 -6.85
CA ILE A 284 7.66 9.51 -7.90
C ILE A 284 7.39 8.03 -8.19
N ARG A 285 7.20 7.20 -7.14
CA ARG A 285 6.92 5.78 -7.31
C ARG A 285 5.63 5.54 -8.10
N PHE A 286 4.57 6.29 -7.79
CA PHE A 286 3.31 6.23 -8.52
C PHE A 286 3.40 6.73 -9.97
N MET A 287 4.34 7.62 -10.29
CA MET A 287 4.55 8.04 -11.68
C MET A 287 5.33 7.01 -12.49
N ILE A 288 6.35 6.37 -11.92
CA ILE A 288 7.12 5.35 -12.64
C ILE A 288 6.42 3.99 -12.69
N ASN A 289 5.49 3.73 -11.76
CA ASN A 289 4.58 2.59 -11.72
C ASN A 289 3.10 3.06 -11.72
N PRO A 290 2.53 3.60 -12.81
CA PRO A 290 1.18 4.18 -12.82
C PRO A 290 0.06 3.25 -12.39
N GLU A 291 0.26 1.94 -12.49
CA GLU A 291 -0.71 0.93 -12.05
C GLU A 291 -1.05 1.02 -10.56
N LEU A 292 -0.17 1.61 -9.74
CA LEU A 292 -0.43 1.87 -8.31
C LEU A 292 -1.62 2.81 -8.08
N ILE A 293 -1.87 3.74 -9.02
CA ILE A 293 -2.98 4.70 -8.96
C ILE A 293 -4.33 3.97 -8.93
N ALA A 294 -4.46 2.76 -9.49
CA ALA A 294 -5.71 2.00 -9.44
C ALA A 294 -6.15 1.71 -8.00
N GLY A 295 -5.21 1.52 -7.07
CA GLY A 295 -5.52 1.34 -5.65
C GLY A 295 -6.25 2.53 -5.03
N MET A 296 -5.97 3.74 -5.50
CA MET A 296 -6.62 4.98 -5.03
C MET A 296 -8.12 5.02 -5.30
N LEU A 297 -8.63 4.18 -6.21
CA LEU A 297 -10.05 4.09 -6.50
C LEU A 297 -10.84 3.46 -5.35
N PHE A 298 -10.28 2.44 -4.67
CA PHE A 298 -11.03 1.53 -3.80
C PHE A 298 -10.39 1.26 -2.43
N LEU A 299 -9.23 1.85 -2.13
CA LEU A 299 -8.57 1.80 -0.82
C LEU A 299 -8.76 3.13 -0.08
N PRO A 300 -9.66 3.20 0.92
CA PRO A 300 -9.76 4.32 1.83
C PRO A 300 -8.45 4.60 2.58
N ARG A 301 -8.45 5.70 3.35
CA ARG A 301 -7.41 6.00 4.34
C ARG A 301 -7.02 4.78 5.19
N MET A 302 -5.73 4.62 5.44
CA MET A 302 -5.17 3.69 6.43
C MET A 302 -5.29 4.23 7.86
N ASP A 303 -5.67 3.36 8.79
CA ASP A 303 -5.53 3.56 10.22
C ASP A 303 -4.17 3.08 10.76
N ASP A 304 -3.86 3.39 12.01
CA ASP A 304 -2.52 3.19 12.60
C ASP A 304 -2.07 1.72 12.61
N ASN A 305 -3.01 0.77 12.58
CA ASN A 305 -2.75 -0.67 12.55
C ASN A 305 -2.81 -1.27 11.14
N GLU A 306 -2.95 -0.46 10.09
CA GLU A 306 -3.12 -0.95 8.72
C GLU A 306 -1.88 -0.72 7.85
N ALA A 307 -1.73 -1.50 6.78
CA ALA A 307 -0.78 -1.25 5.70
C ALA A 307 -1.39 -1.70 4.38
N ILE A 308 -0.81 -1.26 3.26
CA ILE A 308 -1.24 -1.71 1.92
C ILE A 308 -0.05 -2.36 1.23
N GLU A 309 -0.21 -3.61 0.78
CA GLU A 309 0.77 -4.29 -0.07
C GLU A 309 0.24 -4.37 -1.52
N ILE A 310 1.09 -4.01 -2.47
CA ILE A 310 0.78 -4.05 -3.90
C ILE A 310 1.82 -4.92 -4.58
N VAL A 311 1.37 -5.97 -5.28
CA VAL A 311 2.25 -6.93 -5.96
C VAL A 311 1.90 -7.00 -7.43
N GLY A 312 2.90 -6.89 -8.29
CA GLY A 312 2.74 -7.07 -9.73
C GLY A 312 2.88 -5.82 -10.58
N ALA A 313 2.94 -4.64 -9.96
CA ALA A 313 3.01 -3.38 -10.69
C ALA A 313 4.30 -3.30 -11.55
N GLU A 314 4.14 -2.98 -12.83
CA GLU A 314 5.22 -2.77 -13.78
C GLU A 314 5.81 -1.37 -13.65
N ARG A 315 7.14 -1.26 -13.74
CA ARG A 315 7.78 0.05 -13.93
C ARG A 315 7.84 0.38 -15.42
N PHE A 316 7.27 1.52 -15.80
CA PHE A 316 7.23 1.97 -17.19
C PHE A 316 8.28 3.02 -17.51
N SER A 317 8.68 3.82 -16.52
CA SER A 317 9.47 5.03 -16.78
C SER A 317 10.80 5.05 -16.02
N CYS A 318 11.85 5.46 -16.72
CA CYS A 318 13.09 5.93 -16.12
C CYS A 318 12.90 7.36 -15.62
N TYR A 319 13.68 7.76 -14.61
CA TYR A 319 13.67 9.13 -14.13
C TYR A 319 15.05 9.56 -13.64
N THR A 320 15.23 10.87 -13.48
CA THR A 320 16.36 11.48 -12.76
C THR A 320 15.85 12.53 -11.78
N GLY A 321 16.69 12.91 -10.82
CA GLY A 321 16.37 13.94 -9.84
C GLY A 321 15.28 13.52 -8.83
N TYR A 322 14.89 14.47 -7.99
CA TYR A 322 13.95 14.28 -6.88
C TYR A 322 13.24 15.60 -6.56
N ALA A 323 12.00 15.56 -6.09
CA ALA A 323 11.20 16.77 -5.82
C ALA A 323 11.16 17.70 -7.04
N SER A 324 11.50 18.98 -6.88
CA SER A 324 11.51 19.98 -7.97
C SER A 324 12.46 19.62 -9.12
N SER A 325 13.46 18.77 -8.87
CA SER A 325 14.42 18.30 -9.89
C SER A 325 14.00 17.01 -10.59
N PHE A 326 12.87 16.39 -10.22
CA PHE A 326 12.36 15.18 -10.86
C PHE A 326 12.16 15.38 -12.37
N ARG A 327 12.74 14.51 -13.19
CA ARG A 327 12.59 14.51 -14.65
C ARG A 327 12.27 13.12 -15.16
N PHE A 328 11.27 13.03 -16.03
CA PHE A 328 11.06 11.84 -16.85
C PHE A 328 12.29 11.62 -17.74
N ALA A 329 12.80 10.39 -17.78
CA ALA A 329 14.05 10.05 -18.47
C ALA A 329 13.88 8.93 -19.51
N GLY A 330 12.67 8.73 -20.02
CA GLY A 330 12.38 7.77 -21.07
C GLY A 330 11.91 6.41 -20.57
N GLU A 331 11.98 5.43 -21.46
CA GLU A 331 11.42 4.10 -21.26
C GLU A 331 12.22 3.29 -20.23
N TYR A 332 11.49 2.58 -19.37
CA TYR A 332 12.02 1.47 -18.57
C TYR A 332 11.46 0.15 -19.10
N ILE A 333 12.36 -0.81 -19.36
CA ILE A 333 11.97 -2.18 -19.73
C ILE A 333 12.06 -3.04 -18.47
N ASP A 334 10.91 -3.33 -17.87
CA ASP A 334 10.85 -4.16 -16.68
C ASP A 334 11.06 -5.64 -16.99
N LYS A 335 12.23 -6.15 -16.59
CA LYS A 335 12.67 -7.54 -16.80
C LYS A 335 12.43 -8.43 -15.59
N LYS A 336 11.77 -7.94 -14.53
CA LYS A 336 11.43 -8.77 -13.37
C LYS A 336 10.54 -9.92 -13.80
N ALA A 337 10.85 -11.11 -13.30
CA ALA A 337 10.06 -12.32 -13.57
C ALA A 337 8.63 -12.19 -13.06
N MET A 338 7.72 -13.00 -13.59
CA MET A 338 6.36 -13.12 -13.09
C MET A 338 6.24 -14.28 -12.10
N ASP A 339 5.35 -14.14 -11.13
CA ASP A 339 4.93 -15.20 -10.22
C ASP A 339 3.82 -16.08 -10.85
N PRO A 340 3.37 -17.16 -10.18
CA PRO A 340 2.30 -18.03 -10.68
C PRO A 340 0.95 -17.33 -10.91
N PHE A 341 0.70 -16.19 -10.28
CA PHE A 341 -0.49 -15.36 -10.48
C PHE A 341 -0.31 -14.35 -11.63
N LYS A 342 0.76 -14.47 -12.42
CA LYS A 342 1.15 -13.54 -13.50
C LYS A 342 1.38 -12.11 -13.00
N ARG A 343 1.77 -11.96 -11.74
CA ARG A 343 2.19 -10.68 -11.17
C ARG A 343 3.69 -10.56 -11.33
N ARG A 344 4.20 -9.42 -11.79
CA ARG A 344 5.65 -9.16 -11.73
C ARG A 344 6.14 -9.28 -10.28
N ARG A 345 7.35 -9.79 -10.08
CA ARG A 345 8.02 -9.89 -8.77
C ARG A 345 8.50 -8.52 -8.26
N THR A 346 7.57 -7.56 -8.25
CA THR A 346 7.67 -6.25 -7.63
C THR A 346 6.65 -6.25 -6.51
N ARG A 347 7.14 -6.23 -5.26
CA ARG A 347 6.32 -6.17 -4.05
C ARG A 347 6.55 -4.83 -3.39
N ILE A 348 5.52 -4.01 -3.31
CA ILE A 348 5.57 -2.67 -2.73
C ILE A 348 4.70 -2.65 -1.48
N VAL A 349 5.19 -2.09 -0.38
CA VAL A 349 4.39 -1.88 0.83
C VAL A 349 4.29 -0.40 1.17
N ALA A 350 3.07 0.11 1.21
CA ALA A 350 2.74 1.45 1.65
C ALA A 350 2.49 1.45 3.16
N ILE A 351 3.34 2.18 3.88
CA ILE A 351 3.19 2.46 5.32
C ILE A 351 3.34 3.96 5.58
N ASP A 352 2.39 4.55 6.30
CA ASP A 352 2.41 5.98 6.61
C ASP A 352 3.09 6.29 7.94
N ALA A 353 4.06 7.19 7.96
CA ALA A 353 4.71 7.67 9.18
C ALA A 353 3.94 8.83 9.83
N LEU A 354 4.18 9.10 11.12
CA LEU A 354 3.62 10.29 11.78
C LEU A 354 4.19 11.56 11.15
N CYS A 355 3.30 12.50 10.81
CA CYS A 355 3.68 13.78 10.21
C CYS A 355 4.04 14.82 11.29
N ALA A 356 5.20 15.47 11.12
CA ALA A 356 5.74 16.54 11.94
C ALA A 356 5.66 16.25 13.46
N PRO A 357 6.16 15.09 13.93
CA PRO A 357 6.01 14.71 15.33
C PRO A 357 6.79 15.64 16.27
N LYS A 358 7.83 16.33 15.78
CA LYS A 358 8.77 17.12 16.59
C LYS A 358 9.26 16.26 17.77
N MET A 359 9.44 16.84 18.96
CA MET A 359 9.81 16.11 20.17
C MET A 359 8.84 14.97 20.57
N ARG A 360 7.63 14.88 20.00
CA ARG A 360 6.69 13.80 20.33
C ARG A 360 7.17 12.44 19.81
N HIS A 361 8.07 12.37 18.81
CA HIS A 361 8.58 11.09 18.32
C HIS A 361 9.35 10.28 19.38
N PHE A 362 9.79 10.91 20.47
CA PHE A 362 10.44 10.25 21.61
C PHE A 362 9.43 9.74 22.65
N LYS A 363 8.13 10.04 22.51
CA LYS A 363 7.11 9.52 23.42
C LYS A 363 6.83 8.05 23.10
N ASP A 364 6.71 7.23 24.14
CA ASP A 364 6.44 5.78 24.03
C ASP A 364 5.27 5.47 23.10
N ILE A 365 4.17 6.23 23.20
CA ILE A 365 2.99 6.07 22.33
C ILE A 365 3.31 6.29 20.84
N CYS A 366 4.19 7.23 20.53
CA CYS A 366 4.61 7.50 19.15
C CYS A 366 5.61 6.45 18.66
N LEU A 367 6.55 6.01 19.50
CA LEU A 367 7.45 4.91 19.16
C LEU A 367 6.68 3.62 18.88
N LEU A 368 5.71 3.30 19.74
CA LEU A 368 4.85 2.12 19.62
C LEU A 368 3.99 2.15 18.35
N ARG A 369 3.42 3.33 18.03
CA ARG A 369 2.67 3.52 16.79
C ARG A 369 3.54 3.22 15.57
N GLU A 370 4.74 3.79 15.50
CA GLU A 370 5.61 3.67 14.32
C GLU A 370 6.16 2.25 14.14
N ILE A 371 6.54 1.57 15.24
CA ILE A 371 7.02 0.19 15.15
C ILE A 371 5.90 -0.78 14.78
N ASN A 372 4.66 -0.58 15.27
CA ASN A 372 3.52 -1.42 14.91
C ASN A 372 3.06 -1.19 13.46
N LYS A 373 3.14 0.05 12.95
CA LYS A 373 2.91 0.36 11.54
C LYS A 373 3.91 -0.37 10.64
N ALA A 374 5.20 -0.28 10.95
CA ALA A 374 6.25 -0.98 10.21
C ALA A 374 6.07 -2.52 10.30
N LEU A 375 5.74 -3.04 11.49
CA LEU A 375 5.43 -4.45 11.70
C LEU A 375 4.28 -4.89 10.78
N CYS A 376 3.17 -4.16 10.76
CA CYS A 376 2.02 -4.46 9.90
C CYS A 376 2.40 -4.58 8.43
N GLY A 377 3.18 -3.62 7.92
CA GLY A 377 3.67 -3.66 6.54
C GLY A 377 4.58 -4.87 6.26
N PHE A 378 5.49 -5.18 7.19
CA PHE A 378 6.51 -6.21 7.00
C PHE A 378 6.02 -7.64 7.30
N LEU A 379 4.79 -7.84 7.78
CA LEU A 379 4.23 -9.18 7.96
C LEU A 379 4.06 -9.93 6.63
N ASN A 380 4.36 -11.23 6.64
CA ASN A 380 4.11 -12.15 5.53
C ASN A 380 2.70 -12.76 5.65
N CYS A 381 1.70 -12.14 5.02
CA CYS A 381 0.29 -12.54 5.15
C CYS A 381 -0.07 -13.85 4.41
N SER A 382 0.79 -14.43 3.58
CA SER A 382 0.49 -15.71 2.91
C SER A 382 0.22 -16.87 3.89
N LYS A 383 0.59 -16.73 5.17
CA LYS A 383 0.29 -17.69 6.25
C LYS A 383 -1.02 -17.37 7.02
N SER A 384 -1.61 -16.17 6.88
CA SER A 384 -2.86 -15.78 7.58
C SER A 384 -4.13 -16.12 6.78
N TRP A 385 -4.07 -16.09 5.45
CA TRP A 385 -5.20 -16.44 4.57
C TRP A 385 -5.67 -17.89 4.73
N GLN A 386 -4.79 -18.79 5.19
CA GLN A 386 -5.11 -20.20 5.45
C GLN A 386 -5.92 -20.41 6.75
N HIS A 387 -6.09 -19.38 7.59
CA HIS A 387 -6.73 -19.49 8.90
C HIS A 387 -8.06 -18.72 9.05
N GLN A 388 -8.51 -17.99 8.02
CA GLN A 388 -9.75 -17.19 8.11
C GLN A 388 -11.05 -17.96 7.78
N ASN A 389 -11.00 -19.27 7.53
CA ASN A 389 -12.21 -20.09 7.28
C ASN A 389 -12.98 -20.52 8.55
N ILE A 390 -12.94 -19.76 9.66
CA ILE A 390 -13.71 -20.09 10.88
C ILE A 390 -14.66 -18.96 11.30
N PHE A 391 -15.20 -18.20 10.34
CA PHE A 391 -16.39 -17.38 10.59
C PHE A 391 -17.36 -17.49 9.42
N ILE A 392 -17.91 -18.69 9.22
CA ILE A 392 -19.25 -18.83 8.65
C ILE A 392 -20.17 -19.06 9.84
N ASP A 393 -21.05 -18.09 10.05
CA ASP A 393 -22.22 -18.17 10.91
C ASP A 393 -23.10 -19.35 10.45
N GLU A 394 -22.99 -20.51 11.09
CA GLU A 394 -24.05 -21.53 11.02
C GLU A 394 -25.20 -21.11 11.96
N GLY A 395 -25.85 -20.02 11.57
CA GLY A 395 -27.21 -19.71 12.00
C GLY A 395 -28.18 -20.62 11.26
N ASP A 396 -28.94 -21.39 12.02
CA ASP A 396 -30.18 -22.07 11.66
C ASP A 396 -30.14 -23.12 10.53
N LYS A 397 -29.86 -24.36 10.94
CA LYS A 397 -30.49 -25.55 10.34
C LYS A 397 -31.19 -26.40 11.40
N GLU A 398 -32.25 -25.85 11.99
CA GLU A 398 -33.35 -26.71 12.45
C GLU A 398 -34.11 -27.21 11.21
N ILE A 399 -33.76 -28.41 10.74
CA ILE A 399 -34.66 -29.23 9.92
C ILE A 399 -34.96 -30.51 10.69
N GLN A 400 -36.22 -30.55 11.09
CA GLN A 400 -37.02 -31.67 11.57
C GLN A 400 -36.52 -33.05 11.09
N LEU A 401 -36.13 -33.88 12.05
CA LEU A 401 -36.24 -35.33 11.93
C LEU A 401 -37.12 -35.85 13.06
N ALA A 402 -38.42 -35.87 12.78
CA ALA A 402 -39.35 -36.70 13.51
C ALA A 402 -39.09 -38.18 13.16
N ARG A 403 -38.78 -39.00 14.18
CA ARG A 403 -39.50 -40.25 14.52
C ARG A 403 -38.72 -41.05 15.56
N ASN A 404 -39.44 -41.35 16.65
CA ASN A 404 -39.50 -42.61 17.42
C ASN A 404 -38.16 -43.22 17.86
N ASP A 405 -37.88 -43.48 19.13
CA ASP A 405 -38.71 -44.24 20.05
C ASP A 405 -38.28 -44.05 21.52
N ARG A 406 -39.20 -44.47 22.39
CA ARG A 406 -39.17 -44.56 23.86
C ARG A 406 -37.91 -45.26 24.39
N ASP A 407 -37.36 -44.83 25.53
CA ASP A 407 -37.66 -45.43 26.84
C ASP A 407 -36.90 -44.75 28.01
N SER A 408 -37.54 -44.78 29.18
CA SER A 408 -37.04 -44.75 30.58
C SER A 408 -35.64 -44.17 30.89
N GLY A 409 -35.38 -43.31 31.87
CA GLY A 409 -36.07 -43.05 33.13
C GLY A 409 -35.02 -42.82 34.24
N LEU A 410 -35.47 -42.13 35.31
CA LEU A 410 -34.91 -42.05 36.67
C LEU A 410 -33.91 -40.93 37.06
N LEU A 411 -34.47 -40.01 37.86
CA LEU A 411 -33.85 -39.20 38.91
C LEU A 411 -32.98 -40.01 39.89
N ARG A 412 -31.93 -39.40 40.46
CA ARG A 412 -31.88 -39.06 41.91
C ARG A 412 -30.64 -38.25 42.36
N THR A 413 -30.99 -37.13 43.00
CA THR A 413 -30.44 -36.38 44.14
C THR A 413 -29.26 -36.91 44.97
N GLU A 414 -28.30 -35.97 45.16
CA GLU A 414 -27.78 -35.39 46.42
C GLU A 414 -26.94 -36.16 47.49
N THR A 415 -25.97 -35.37 48.01
CA THR A 415 -25.51 -35.15 49.40
C THR A 415 -24.32 -35.90 50.05
N THR A 416 -23.24 -35.11 50.25
CA THR A 416 -22.42 -34.87 51.47
C THR A 416 -21.48 -35.92 52.12
N ALA A 417 -20.19 -35.58 52.05
CA ALA A 417 -19.25 -35.24 53.16
C ALA A 417 -18.42 -36.30 53.92
N LEU A 418 -17.11 -35.94 54.00
CA LEU A 418 -16.13 -36.01 55.11
C LEU A 418 -15.04 -37.10 55.19
N HIS A 419 -13.82 -36.55 55.26
CA HIS A 419 -12.58 -36.96 55.97
C HIS A 419 -11.52 -37.86 55.32
N GLY A 420 -10.29 -37.31 55.28
CA GLY A 420 -9.05 -38.07 55.50
C GLY A 420 -7.85 -37.70 54.62
N THR A 421 -7.13 -36.63 54.95
CA THR A 421 -5.73 -36.38 54.49
C THR A 421 -4.76 -37.20 55.36
N PRO A 422 -3.61 -37.67 54.83
CA PRO A 422 -2.42 -36.81 54.89
C PRO A 422 -1.52 -36.81 53.63
N LEU A 423 -0.73 -35.74 53.58
CA LEU A 423 0.28 -35.34 52.62
C LEU A 423 1.22 -36.44 52.09
N ASN A 424 1.52 -36.34 50.79
CA ASN A 424 2.89 -36.49 50.25
C ASN A 424 3.06 -35.58 49.04
N ASP A 425 4.21 -34.91 49.02
CA ASP A 425 4.62 -33.86 48.10
C ASP A 425 4.72 -34.31 46.64
N VAL A 426 4.13 -33.54 45.73
CA VAL A 426 4.60 -33.43 44.34
C VAL A 426 4.54 -31.96 43.95
N GLU A 427 5.72 -31.38 43.73
CA GLU A 427 5.94 -30.05 43.19
C GLU A 427 5.13 -29.85 41.90
N ILE A 428 4.12 -28.99 41.95
CA ILE A 428 3.53 -28.44 40.74
C ILE A 428 4.47 -27.35 40.24
N ASN A 429 5.32 -27.72 39.28
CA ASN A 429 6.04 -26.79 38.43
C ASN A 429 5.03 -25.77 37.85
N ARG A 430 5.07 -24.54 38.35
CA ARG A 430 4.45 -23.39 37.70
C ARG A 430 5.31 -23.04 36.48
N GLU A 431 5.03 -23.69 35.36
CA GLU A 431 5.46 -23.18 34.07
C GLU A 431 4.79 -21.83 33.82
N LYS A 432 5.61 -20.81 33.62
CA LYS A 432 5.22 -19.43 33.30
C LYS A 432 4.57 -19.39 31.91
N PRO A 433 3.40 -18.78 31.71
CA PRO A 433 2.89 -18.53 30.38
C PRO A 433 3.58 -17.28 29.81
N ALA A 434 4.62 -17.48 29.01
CA ALA A 434 5.26 -16.41 28.24
C ALA A 434 5.52 -16.90 26.80
N ASN A 435 5.18 -16.04 25.83
CA ASN A 435 5.52 -16.12 24.40
C ASN A 435 4.77 -17.13 23.50
N ASN A 436 3.43 -17.14 23.53
CA ASN A 436 2.62 -17.91 22.56
C ASN A 436 1.99 -17.08 21.41
N LEU A 437 2.32 -15.80 21.22
CA LEU A 437 1.73 -15.02 20.12
C LEU A 437 2.38 -15.28 18.74
N ILE A 438 3.64 -15.74 18.71
CA ILE A 438 4.42 -15.89 17.46
C ILE A 438 4.60 -17.35 17.03
N ARG A 439 4.17 -18.32 17.86
CA ARG A 439 4.22 -19.74 17.50
C ARG A 439 2.98 -20.25 16.74
N ALA A 440 2.01 -19.39 16.47
CA ALA A 440 0.72 -19.75 15.88
C ALA A 440 0.56 -19.28 14.41
N PHE A 441 1.50 -19.63 13.51
CA PHE A 441 1.31 -19.38 12.06
C PHE A 441 2.03 -20.40 11.15
N TYR A 442 2.22 -21.64 11.60
CA TYR A 442 2.67 -22.73 10.73
C TYR A 442 1.54 -23.74 10.53
N VAL A 443 1.07 -23.87 9.30
CA VAL A 443 0.35 -25.05 8.81
C VAL A 443 1.26 -25.73 7.80
N GLU A 444 1.62 -26.98 8.07
CA GLU A 444 2.19 -27.87 7.06
C GLU A 444 1.11 -28.18 6.02
N GLY A 445 1.41 -28.01 4.72
CA GLY A 445 0.62 -28.68 3.67
C GLY A 445 0.25 -27.92 2.41
N VAL A 446 0.66 -26.66 2.20
CA VAL A 446 0.55 -26.01 0.88
C VAL A 446 1.82 -25.22 0.58
N HIS A 447 2.72 -25.83 -0.18
CA HIS A 447 3.92 -25.17 -0.68
C HIS A 447 3.55 -24.16 -1.76
N CYS A 448 3.54 -22.88 -1.41
CA CYS A 448 3.86 -21.81 -2.34
C CYS A 448 5.36 -21.51 -2.13
N GLU A 449 6.24 -22.08 -2.95
CA GLU A 449 7.70 -22.06 -2.79
C GLU A 449 8.39 -20.68 -2.91
N ASP A 450 7.67 -19.55 -2.84
CA ASP A 450 8.23 -18.24 -3.24
C ASP A 450 8.37 -17.18 -2.12
N ASN A 451 8.07 -17.45 -0.83
CA ASN A 451 7.88 -16.37 0.15
C ASN A 451 8.69 -16.40 1.46
N GLU A 452 9.67 -17.31 1.64
CA GLU A 452 10.36 -17.41 2.93
C GLU A 452 11.59 -16.48 3.09
N ASP A 453 12.10 -15.86 2.02
CA ASP A 453 13.39 -15.14 2.04
C ASP A 453 13.37 -13.67 1.55
N ASP A 454 12.20 -13.04 1.46
CA ASP A 454 12.14 -11.64 1.02
C ASP A 454 12.59 -10.70 2.14
N GLY A 455 13.70 -10.01 1.94
CA GLY A 455 14.16 -8.93 2.81
C GLY A 455 13.27 -7.67 2.71
N VAL A 456 13.73 -6.57 3.31
CA VAL A 456 13.05 -5.26 3.22
C VAL A 456 14.00 -4.24 2.60
N ALA A 457 13.63 -3.62 1.48
CA ALA A 457 14.34 -2.50 0.89
C ALA A 457 13.63 -1.19 1.29
N THR A 458 14.31 -0.35 2.07
CA THR A 458 13.73 0.87 2.65
C THR A 458 14.78 1.97 2.83
N GLY A 459 14.44 3.05 3.52
CA GLY A 459 15.34 4.15 3.84
C GLY A 459 14.72 5.09 4.86
N ASN A 460 14.86 6.39 4.61
CA ASN A 460 14.51 7.51 5.49
C ASN A 460 12.98 7.73 5.64
N TRP A 461 12.22 6.66 5.90
CA TRP A 461 10.76 6.64 6.08
C TRP A 461 10.31 7.65 7.13
N GLY A 462 9.52 8.64 6.70
CA GLY A 462 8.99 9.69 7.57
C GLY A 462 10.00 10.77 7.99
N CYS A 463 11.23 10.77 7.48
CA CYS A 463 12.30 11.70 7.90
C CYS A 463 12.48 12.92 6.98
N GLY A 464 11.86 12.91 5.79
CA GLY A 464 11.84 14.05 4.88
C GLY A 464 10.77 15.07 5.26
N VAL A 465 9.74 15.22 4.41
CA VAL A 465 8.63 16.17 4.61
C VAL A 465 7.93 15.99 5.97
N PHE A 466 7.94 14.78 6.52
CA PHE A 466 7.30 14.47 7.80
C PHE A 466 8.21 14.73 9.03
N GLY A 467 9.50 15.02 8.86
CA GLY A 467 10.36 15.53 9.93
C GLY A 467 10.62 14.57 11.11
N GLY A 468 10.54 13.27 10.89
CA GLY A 468 10.96 12.24 11.84
C GLY A 468 12.48 12.18 12.06
N ASP A 469 12.90 11.57 13.16
CA ASP A 469 14.32 11.36 13.46
C ASP A 469 14.84 10.14 12.67
N PRO A 470 15.89 10.29 11.83
CA PRO A 470 16.38 9.20 10.99
C PRO A 470 17.03 8.06 11.76
N GLU A 471 17.72 8.33 12.88
CA GLU A 471 18.38 7.27 13.67
C GLU A 471 17.33 6.39 14.36
N LEU A 472 16.29 7.01 14.93
CA LEU A 472 15.15 6.29 15.50
C LEU A 472 14.37 5.51 14.43
N LYS A 473 14.09 6.13 13.28
CA LYS A 473 13.33 5.48 12.20
C LYS A 473 14.09 4.31 11.57
N ALA A 474 15.41 4.40 11.43
CA ALA A 474 16.24 3.27 11.00
C ALA A 474 16.16 2.11 12.01
N THR A 475 16.27 2.43 13.30
CA THR A 475 16.19 1.45 14.39
C THR A 475 14.81 0.78 14.45
N ILE A 476 13.73 1.56 14.41
CA ILE A 476 12.34 1.06 14.42
C ILE A 476 12.08 0.07 13.28
N GLN A 477 12.51 0.41 12.06
CA GLN A 477 12.33 -0.48 10.91
C GLN A 477 13.15 -1.76 11.05
N TRP A 478 14.35 -1.70 11.62
CA TRP A 478 15.16 -2.88 11.91
C TRP A 478 14.49 -3.83 12.90
N LEU A 479 13.93 -3.28 13.99
CA LEU A 479 13.20 -4.04 15.00
C LEU A 479 12.00 -4.74 14.38
N ALA A 480 11.18 -4.01 13.61
CA ALA A 480 10.01 -4.56 12.93
C ALA A 480 10.37 -5.64 11.91
N ALA A 481 11.40 -5.43 11.08
CA ALA A 481 11.85 -6.41 10.10
C ALA A 481 12.39 -7.69 10.79
N SER A 482 13.15 -7.54 11.87
CA SER A 482 13.66 -8.66 12.66
C SER A 482 12.53 -9.44 13.32
N GLN A 483 11.56 -8.74 13.92
CA GLN A 483 10.41 -9.35 14.59
C GLN A 483 9.52 -10.14 13.63
N THR A 484 9.40 -9.68 12.38
CA THR A 484 8.68 -10.38 11.30
C THR A 484 9.50 -11.47 10.61
N ARG A 485 10.70 -11.78 11.13
CA ARG A 485 11.62 -12.80 10.62
C ARG A 485 12.07 -12.55 9.17
N ARG A 486 12.17 -11.28 8.76
CA ARG A 486 12.78 -10.91 7.49
C ARG A 486 14.28 -11.23 7.54
N PRO A 487 14.88 -11.80 6.49
CA PRO A 487 16.29 -12.22 6.54
C PRO A 487 17.26 -11.04 6.58
N PHE A 488 16.89 -9.91 5.97
CA PHE A 488 17.69 -8.68 6.00
C PHE A 488 16.84 -7.42 5.79
N ILE A 489 17.42 -6.28 6.12
CA ILE A 489 16.98 -4.95 5.71
C ILE A 489 18.08 -4.27 4.89
N SER A 490 17.74 -3.79 3.69
CA SER A 490 18.58 -2.95 2.83
C SER A 490 18.13 -1.50 3.00
N TYR A 491 18.95 -0.70 3.66
CA TYR A 491 18.62 0.66 4.06
C TYR A 491 19.39 1.70 3.24
N TYR A 492 18.67 2.46 2.42
CA TYR A 492 19.20 3.55 1.60
C TYR A 492 19.17 4.86 2.39
N THR A 493 20.35 5.33 2.79
CA THR A 493 20.52 6.51 3.66
C THR A 493 20.48 7.84 2.91
N PHE A 494 20.71 7.83 1.59
CA PHE A 494 20.82 9.02 0.74
C PHE A 494 21.83 10.06 1.28
N GLY A 495 22.90 9.61 1.95
CA GLY A 495 23.94 10.48 2.49
C GLY A 495 23.50 11.37 3.65
N VAL A 496 22.38 11.05 4.33
CA VAL A 496 21.94 11.79 5.52
C VAL A 496 23.02 11.73 6.61
N GLU A 497 23.52 12.90 7.02
CA GLU A 497 24.64 13.03 7.96
C GLU A 497 24.39 12.33 9.31
N ALA A 498 23.15 12.41 9.83
CA ALA A 498 22.77 11.72 11.07
C ALA A 498 22.96 10.20 11.00
N LEU A 499 22.96 9.61 9.80
CA LEU A 499 23.13 8.17 9.58
C LEU A 499 24.56 7.76 9.23
N GLN A 500 25.54 8.67 9.29
CA GLN A 500 26.94 8.38 8.92
C GLN A 500 27.55 7.20 9.70
N ASN A 501 27.12 7.01 10.95
CA ASN A 501 27.60 5.94 11.83
C ASN A 501 26.72 4.68 11.81
N LEU A 502 25.64 4.65 11.00
CA LEU A 502 24.66 3.56 11.01
C LEU A 502 25.30 2.19 10.80
N ASP A 503 26.20 2.05 9.82
CA ASP A 503 26.89 0.79 9.51
C ASP A 503 27.77 0.30 10.67
N GLN A 504 28.48 1.20 11.34
CA GLN A 504 29.33 0.85 12.49
C GLN A 504 28.49 0.42 13.69
N VAL A 505 27.40 1.14 13.96
CA VAL A 505 26.49 0.88 15.08
C VAL A 505 25.78 -0.46 14.90
N THR A 506 25.22 -0.74 13.71
CA THR A 506 24.51 -2.00 13.46
C THR A 506 25.44 -3.20 13.54
N LYS A 507 26.66 -3.10 13.00
CA LYS A 507 27.70 -4.15 13.14
C LYS A 507 28.08 -4.41 14.60
N TRP A 508 28.24 -3.36 15.39
CA TRP A 508 28.53 -3.48 16.82
C TRP A 508 27.37 -4.16 17.57
N ILE A 509 26.12 -3.76 17.32
CA ILE A 509 24.93 -4.36 17.94
C ILE A 509 24.84 -5.86 17.60
N ILE A 510 25.02 -6.22 16.32
CA ILE A 510 25.01 -7.60 15.85
C ILE A 510 26.13 -8.43 16.51
N SER A 511 27.36 -7.89 16.62
CA SER A 511 28.48 -8.61 17.24
C SER A 511 28.26 -8.90 18.73
N HIS A 512 27.48 -8.05 19.41
CA HIS A 512 27.09 -8.24 20.81
C HIS A 512 25.82 -9.07 20.98
N LYS A 513 25.24 -9.59 19.89
CA LYS A 513 24.08 -10.48 19.86
C LYS A 513 22.85 -9.90 20.58
N TRP A 514 22.62 -8.61 20.44
CA TRP A 514 21.42 -7.97 20.97
C TRP A 514 20.16 -8.52 20.30
N THR A 515 19.11 -8.64 21.10
CA THR A 515 17.77 -9.00 20.66
C THR A 515 16.97 -7.74 20.28
N VAL A 516 15.79 -7.95 19.67
CA VAL A 516 14.79 -6.90 19.47
C VAL A 516 14.46 -6.20 20.79
N GLY A 517 14.26 -6.96 21.87
CA GLY A 517 13.97 -6.40 23.20
C GLY A 517 15.09 -5.54 23.75
N ASP A 518 16.34 -5.99 23.66
CA ASP A 518 17.51 -5.23 24.13
C ASP A 518 17.59 -3.85 23.45
N LEU A 519 17.53 -3.83 22.12
CA LEU A 519 17.64 -2.59 21.35
C LEU A 519 16.41 -1.68 21.52
N TRP A 520 15.21 -2.24 21.62
CA TRP A 520 14.00 -1.48 21.94
C TRP A 520 14.10 -0.79 23.31
N ASN A 521 14.57 -1.51 24.34
CA ASN A 521 14.73 -0.97 25.68
C ASN A 521 15.76 0.17 25.73
N MET A 522 16.88 0.02 25.02
CA MET A 522 17.88 1.11 24.89
C MET A 522 17.31 2.34 24.17
N MET A 523 16.47 2.13 23.16
CA MET A 523 15.80 3.22 22.45
C MET A 523 14.77 3.95 23.34
N LEU A 524 14.03 3.22 24.19
CA LEU A 524 13.13 3.82 25.19
C LEU A 524 13.89 4.64 26.22
N GLU A 525 14.99 4.13 26.76
CA GLU A 525 15.83 4.85 27.70
C GLU A 525 16.37 6.15 27.09
N TYR A 526 16.96 6.07 25.90
CA TYR A 526 17.41 7.25 25.16
C TYR A 526 16.29 8.27 24.95
N SER A 527 15.11 7.80 24.53
CA SER A 527 13.97 8.66 24.23
C SER A 527 13.45 9.38 25.48
N ALA A 528 13.42 8.70 26.63
CA ALA A 528 13.14 9.32 27.91
C ALA A 528 14.18 10.41 28.25
N GLN A 529 15.48 10.12 28.12
CA GLN A 529 16.53 11.11 28.37
C GLN A 529 16.42 12.33 27.44
N ARG A 530 16.05 12.14 26.16
CA ARG A 530 15.78 13.23 25.21
C ARG A 530 14.58 14.09 25.64
N LEU A 531 13.49 13.47 26.08
CA LEU A 531 12.30 14.18 26.56
C LEU A 531 12.58 15.01 27.81
N TYR A 532 13.37 14.46 28.75
CA TYR A 532 13.79 15.15 29.97
C TYR A 532 15.00 16.07 29.77
N LYS A 533 15.48 16.25 28.54
CA LYS A 533 16.64 17.09 28.18
C LYS A 533 17.93 16.71 28.93
N GLN A 534 18.07 15.43 29.28
CA GLN A 534 19.25 14.88 29.94
C GLN A 534 20.37 14.59 28.93
N THR A 535 20.04 14.45 27.65
CA THR A 535 21.01 14.33 26.55
C THR A 535 20.60 15.19 25.35
N SER A 536 21.59 15.73 24.65
CA SER A 536 21.44 16.42 23.36
C SER A 536 22.08 15.66 22.19
N LEU A 537 22.75 14.54 22.46
CA LEU A 537 23.34 13.67 21.44
C LEU A 537 22.25 12.98 20.62
N GLY A 538 22.59 12.59 19.38
CA GLY A 538 21.82 11.60 18.60
C GLY A 538 21.91 10.22 19.24
N PHE A 539 20.94 9.36 18.94
CA PHE A 539 20.81 8.00 19.48
C PHE A 539 22.09 7.20 19.28
N PHE A 540 22.69 7.22 18.09
CA PHE A 540 23.88 6.42 17.80
C PHE A 540 25.11 6.89 18.58
N SER A 541 25.28 8.20 18.71
CA SER A 541 26.37 8.78 19.51
C SER A 541 26.14 8.63 21.02
N TRP A 542 24.88 8.61 21.46
CA TRP A 542 24.52 8.32 22.85
C TRP A 542 24.77 6.85 23.20
N LEU A 543 24.41 5.93 22.29
CA LEU A 543 24.58 4.50 22.47
C LEU A 543 26.06 4.09 22.49
N LEU A 544 26.86 4.68 21.57
CA LEU A 544 28.29 4.41 21.44
C LEU A 544 29.11 5.71 21.50
N PRO A 545 29.39 6.24 22.71
CA PRO A 545 30.08 7.52 22.88
C PRO A 545 31.48 7.59 22.26
N SER A 546 32.14 6.46 22.06
CA SER A 546 33.43 6.38 21.35
C SER A 546 33.32 6.93 19.92
N LEU A 547 32.19 6.76 19.25
CA LEU A 547 31.93 7.27 17.90
C LEU A 547 31.75 8.80 17.85
N ALA A 548 31.44 9.44 18.98
CA ALA A 548 31.35 10.90 19.07
C ALA A 548 32.75 11.57 19.11
N THR A 549 33.79 10.83 19.51
CA THR A 549 35.15 11.37 19.66
C THR A 549 35.94 11.44 18.34
N THR A 550 35.58 10.61 17.35
CA THR A 550 36.21 10.59 16.02
C THR A 550 35.86 11.80 15.15
N ASN A 551 34.75 12.50 15.41
CA ASN A 551 34.31 13.67 14.63
C ASN A 551 34.95 15.01 15.06
N LYS A 552 35.77 15.03 16.12
CA LYS A 552 36.50 16.24 16.55
C LYS A 552 37.92 16.36 16.01
N ALA A 553 38.37 15.43 15.17
CA ALA A 553 39.74 15.40 14.65
C ALA A 553 39.87 15.96 13.22
N VAL A 554 39.18 17.06 12.92
CA VAL A 554 39.54 17.94 11.78
C VAL A 554 39.31 19.38 12.22
N GLN A 555 40.34 20.00 12.80
CA GLN A 555 40.42 21.47 12.82
C GLN A 555 41.05 21.92 11.50
N PRO A 556 40.41 22.82 10.73
CA PRO A 556 41.09 23.47 9.62
C PRO A 556 42.05 24.56 10.15
N PRO A 557 43.12 24.88 9.39
CA PRO A 557 44.04 25.98 9.70
C PRO A 557 43.39 27.37 9.64
#